data_AF-A0A6B3FQI6-F1
#
_entry.id   AF-A0A6B3FQI6-F1
#
_cell.length_a   1.000
_cell.length_b   1.000
_cell.length_c   1.000
_cell.angle_alpha   90.00
_cell.angle_beta   90.00
_cell.angle_gamma   90.00
#
_symmetry.space_group_name_H-M   'P 1'
#
loop_
_entity.id
_entity.type
_entity.pdbx_description
1 polymer ?
#
loop_
_entity_poly.entity_id
_entity_poly.type
_entity_poly.pdbx_seq_one_letter_code
_entity_poly.pdbx_strand_id
1 'polypeptide(L)' 'ALWDIKAKAAGLPLYQLLGGASRERVGTYGHANGRDIPELLDSVRARLAEGYPAVRIQSGIPGLKAVYGVSD' A
#
# COMPACT_ATOMS: atom_id res chain seq x y z
N ALA A 1 13.47 13.66 -13.51
CA ALA A 1 13.90 15.05 -13.27
C ALA A 1 13.19 16.07 -14.18
N LEU A 2 13.21 15.91 -15.51
CA LEU A 2 12.69 16.95 -16.43
C LEU A 2 11.21 17.34 -16.22
N TRP A 3 10.33 16.37 -15.93
CA TRP A 3 8.91 16.66 -15.64
C TRP A 3 8.70 17.43 -14.33
N ASP A 4 9.53 17.18 -13.32
CA ASP A 4 9.52 17.93 -12.06
C ASP A 4 9.94 19.39 -12.30
N ILE A 5 11.04 19.62 -13.07
CA ILE A 5 11.45 20.96 -13.49
C ILE A 5 10.33 21.67 -14.27
N LYS A 6 9.68 20.98 -15.21
CA LYS A 6 8.61 21.55 -16.03
C LYS A 6 7.39 21.97 -15.19
N ALA A 7 6.98 21.13 -14.24
CA ALA A 7 5.87 21.45 -13.33
C ALA A 7 6.20 22.64 -12.42
N LYS A 8 7.42 22.68 -11.86
CA LYS A 8 7.93 23.81 -11.07
C LYS A 8 7.98 25.10 -11.88
N ALA A 9 8.49 25.06 -13.11
CA ALA A 9 8.54 26.22 -14.00
C ALA A 9 7.14 26.73 -14.39
N ALA A 10 6.16 25.84 -14.51
CA ALA A 10 4.76 26.19 -14.77
C ALA A 10 4.00 26.65 -13.51
N GLY A 11 4.57 26.53 -12.30
CA GLY A 11 3.89 26.85 -11.05
C GLY A 11 2.68 25.94 -10.73
N LEU A 12 2.67 24.73 -11.28
CA LEU A 12 1.53 23.80 -11.18
C LEU A 12 1.98 22.49 -10.51
N PRO A 13 1.10 21.81 -9.75
CA PRO A 13 1.35 20.43 -9.34
C PRO A 13 1.41 19.53 -10.58
N LEU A 14 2.34 18.55 -10.60
CA LEU A 14 2.66 17.76 -11.79
C LEU A 14 1.44 17.13 -12.49
N TYR A 15 0.45 16.64 -11.72
CA TYR A 15 -0.73 16.00 -12.32
C TYR A 15 -1.57 16.96 -13.18
N GLN A 16 -1.48 18.28 -12.98
CA GLN A 16 -2.17 19.27 -13.83
C GLN A 16 -1.57 19.29 -15.24
N LEU A 17 -0.26 19.10 -15.37
CA LEU A 17 0.40 18.97 -16.67
C LEU A 17 0.01 17.68 -17.40
N LEU A 18 -0.51 16.68 -16.67
CA LEU A 18 -0.98 15.41 -17.22
C LEU A 18 -2.46 15.44 -17.65
N GLY A 19 -3.15 16.60 -17.51
CA GLY A 19 -4.56 16.76 -17.88
C GLY A 19 -5.52 16.95 -16.69
N GLY A 20 -5.00 17.18 -15.49
CA GLY A 20 -5.82 17.44 -14.31
C GLY A 20 -6.24 16.18 -13.55
N ALA A 21 -6.96 16.37 -12.45
CA ALA A 21 -7.36 15.26 -11.58
C ALA A 21 -8.57 14.52 -12.14
N SER A 22 -8.45 13.21 -12.36
CA SER A 22 -9.58 12.33 -12.71
C SER A 22 -10.30 11.72 -11.51
N ARG A 23 -9.82 11.97 -10.29
CA ARG A 23 -10.36 11.44 -9.03
C ARG A 23 -9.96 12.34 -7.85
N GLU A 24 -10.71 12.25 -6.75
CA GLU A 24 -10.44 13.06 -5.54
C GLU A 24 -9.31 12.51 -4.67
N ARG A 25 -9.17 11.18 -4.61
CA ARG A 25 -8.16 10.47 -3.79
C ARG A 25 -7.65 9.25 -4.54
N VAL A 26 -6.43 8.81 -4.23
CA VAL A 26 -5.87 7.56 -4.76
C VAL A 26 -5.97 6.49 -3.69
N GLY A 27 -6.77 5.45 -3.94
CA GLY A 27 -6.87 4.30 -3.04
C GLY A 27 -5.54 3.55 -2.96
N THR A 28 -5.18 3.15 -1.75
CA THR A 28 -3.97 2.34 -1.46
C THR A 28 -4.36 1.06 -0.75
N TYR A 29 -3.41 0.15 -0.60
CA TYR A 29 -3.60 -1.08 0.16
C TYR A 29 -2.48 -1.27 1.18
N GLY A 30 -2.84 -1.82 2.34
CA GLY A 30 -1.88 -2.20 3.38
C GLY A 30 -1.40 -3.64 3.18
N HIS A 31 -0.21 -3.96 3.69
CA HIS A 31 0.26 -5.34 3.77
C HIS A 31 -0.01 -5.87 5.18
N ALA A 32 -0.63 -7.05 5.25
CA ALA A 32 -0.81 -7.79 6.49
C ALA A 32 -0.20 -9.19 6.31
N ASN A 33 0.53 -9.63 7.32
CA ASN A 33 1.12 -10.96 7.35
C ASN A 33 1.07 -11.56 8.76
N GLY A 34 1.21 -12.87 8.84
CA GLY A 34 1.30 -13.63 10.08
C GLY A 34 1.81 -15.04 9.83
N ARG A 35 2.49 -15.62 10.83
CA ARG A 35 3.03 -16.99 10.81
C ARG A 35 1.91 -18.02 10.86
N ASP A 36 0.80 -17.67 11.49
CA ASP A 36 -0.44 -18.42 11.51
C ASP A 36 -1.65 -17.53 11.25
N ILE A 37 -2.84 -18.16 11.20
CA ILE A 37 -4.09 -17.46 10.92
C ILE A 37 -4.45 -16.45 12.02
N PRO A 38 -4.37 -16.77 13.33
CA PRO A 38 -4.59 -15.80 14.39
C PRO A 38 -3.76 -14.51 14.24
N GLU A 39 -2.44 -14.64 14.08
CA GLU A 39 -1.54 -13.51 13.93
C GLU A 39 -1.85 -12.69 12.66
N LEU A 40 -2.15 -13.38 11.55
CA LEU A 40 -2.57 -12.73 10.32
C LEU A 40 -3.84 -11.89 10.52
N LEU A 41 -4.82 -12.40 11.25
CA LEU A 41 -6.06 -11.69 11.49
C LEU A 41 -5.86 -10.45 12.39
N ASP A 42 -4.93 -10.49 13.34
CA ASP A 42 -4.53 -9.31 14.11
C ASP A 42 -3.89 -8.25 13.21
N SER A 43 -2.97 -8.68 12.32
CA SER A 43 -2.33 -7.80 11.34
C SER A 43 -3.35 -7.15 10.38
N VAL A 44 -4.35 -7.92 9.91
CA VAL A 44 -5.45 -7.39 9.09
C VAL A 44 -6.27 -6.37 9.86
N ARG A 45 -6.66 -6.66 11.11
CA ARG A 45 -7.41 -5.72 11.96
C ARG A 45 -6.64 -4.41 12.16
N ALA A 46 -5.33 -4.48 12.36
CA ALA A 46 -4.48 -3.29 12.48
C ALA A 46 -4.50 -2.44 11.21
N ARG A 47 -4.37 -3.05 10.01
CA ARG A 47 -4.46 -2.31 8.73
C ARG A 47 -5.83 -1.69 8.51
N LEU A 48 -6.91 -2.37 8.90
CA LEU A 48 -8.25 -1.81 8.82
C LEU A 48 -8.43 -0.63 9.79
N ALA A 49 -7.87 -0.71 11.00
CA ALA A 49 -7.90 0.39 11.98
C ALA A 49 -7.11 1.63 11.52
N GLU A 50 -6.06 1.45 10.72
CA GLU A 50 -5.31 2.53 10.06
C GLU A 50 -6.10 3.20 8.91
N GLY A 51 -7.25 2.63 8.52
CA GLY A 51 -8.13 3.17 7.48
C GLY A 51 -7.80 2.73 6.05
N TYR A 52 -6.99 1.67 5.88
CA TYR A 52 -6.75 1.12 4.54
C TYR A 52 -8.03 0.56 3.94
N PRO A 53 -8.43 0.98 2.72
CA PRO A 53 -9.64 0.47 2.07
C PRO A 53 -9.45 -0.93 1.48
N ALA A 54 -8.20 -1.41 1.36
CA ALA A 54 -7.85 -2.74 0.88
C ALA A 54 -6.63 -3.28 1.62
N VAL A 55 -6.55 -4.60 1.79
CA VAL A 55 -5.44 -5.27 2.48
C VAL A 55 -4.97 -6.47 1.66
N ARG A 56 -3.66 -6.54 1.38
CA ARG A 56 -3.01 -7.73 0.83
C ARG A 56 -2.54 -8.61 1.98
N ILE A 57 -2.97 -9.87 1.99
CA ILE A 57 -2.63 -10.84 3.05
C ILE A 57 -1.54 -11.82 2.60
N GLN A 58 -0.66 -12.19 3.53
CA GLN A 58 0.32 -13.27 3.36
C GLN A 58 0.36 -14.13 4.64
N SER A 59 0.25 -15.45 4.49
CA SER A 59 0.24 -16.38 5.63
C SER A 59 1.44 -17.30 5.60
N GLY A 60 1.93 -17.66 6.78
CA GLY A 60 2.79 -18.82 6.93
C GLY A 60 2.11 -20.10 6.45
N ILE A 61 2.93 -21.06 6.03
CA ILE A 61 2.49 -22.40 5.63
C ILE A 61 3.00 -23.37 6.70
N PRO A 62 2.11 -24.13 7.37
CA PRO A 62 2.51 -25.09 8.39
C PRO A 62 3.61 -26.04 7.88
N GLY A 63 4.68 -26.18 8.66
CA GLY A 63 5.83 -27.04 8.32
C GLY A 63 6.94 -26.35 7.52
N LEU A 64 6.73 -25.14 7.02
CA LEU A 64 7.80 -24.33 6.41
C LEU A 64 8.39 -23.35 7.42
N LYS A 65 9.72 -23.30 7.51
CA LYS A 65 10.43 -22.40 8.43
C LYS A 65 10.39 -20.94 8.00
N ALA A 66 10.28 -20.68 6.70
CA ALA A 66 10.21 -19.33 6.15
C ALA A 66 9.33 -19.34 4.90
N VAL A 67 8.51 -18.30 4.76
CA VAL A 67 7.66 -18.07 3.59
C VAL A 67 7.86 -16.63 3.14
N TYR A 68 8.12 -16.43 1.85
CA TYR A 68 8.33 -15.10 1.29
C TYR A 68 7.16 -14.16 1.61
N GLY A 69 7.47 -13.01 2.21
CA GLY A 69 6.48 -12.00 2.59
C GLY A 69 5.80 -12.23 3.95
N VAL A 70 6.17 -13.29 4.66
CA VAL A 70 5.85 -13.45 6.08
C VAL A 70 7.09 -13.03 6.86
N SER A 71 6.97 -11.93 7.62
CA SER A 71 8.03 -11.44 8.50
C SER A 71 8.02 -12.24 9.81
N ASP A 72 9.18 -12.33 10.46
CA ASP A 72 9.33 -12.96 11.79
C ASP A 72 8.64 -12.16 12.91
#